data_AF-A0A177N811-F1
#
_entry.id   AF-A0A177N811-F1
#
_cell.length_a   1.000
_cell.length_b   1.000
_cell.length_c   1.000
_cell.angle_alpha   90.00
_cell.angle_beta   90.00
_cell.angle_gamma   90.00
#
_symmetry.space_group_name_H-M   'P 1'
#
loop_
_entity.id
_entity.type
_entity.pdbx_description
1 polymer ?
#
loop_
_entity_poly.entity_id
_entity_poly.type
_entity_poly.pdbx_seq_one_letter_code
_entity_poly.pdbx_strand_id
1 'polypeptide(L)' 'MAERSDPLPQEIMDAERFIEDLLQDTQHPVHNRAHPLHKESVQALNKMIERMDEMRDEWLSKG' A
#
# COMPACT_ATOMS: atom_id res chain seq x y z
N MET A 1 6.42 -29.72 13.78
CA MET A 1 5.59 -28.80 12.99
C MET A 1 6.45 -27.57 12.79
N ALA A 2 6.95 -27.35 11.58
CA ALA A 2 7.87 -26.24 11.33
C ALA A 2 7.05 -24.96 11.25
N GLU A 3 7.20 -24.11 12.24
CA GLU A 3 6.74 -22.73 12.24
C GLU A 3 7.47 -22.01 11.09
N ARG A 4 6.86 -21.97 9.91
CA ARG A 4 7.29 -21.08 8.84
C ARG A 4 6.83 -19.67 9.21
N SER A 5 7.56 -19.08 10.14
CA SER A 5 7.66 -17.62 10.27
C SER A 5 8.50 -17.10 9.10
N ASP A 6 8.12 -17.44 7.86
CA ASP A 6 8.68 -16.77 6.69
C ASP A 6 8.23 -15.31 6.83
N PRO A 7 9.15 -14.36 6.99
CA PRO A 7 8.77 -12.96 7.04
C PRO A 7 8.01 -12.63 5.76
N LEU A 8 7.03 -11.71 5.86
CA LEU A 8 6.41 -11.16 4.66
C LEU A 8 7.54 -10.79 3.67
N PRO A 9 7.40 -11.11 2.37
CA PRO A 9 8.41 -10.78 1.39
C PRO A 9 8.81 -9.31 1.55
N GLN A 10 10.11 -9.06 1.59
CA GLN A 10 10.67 -7.71 1.78
C GLN A 10 10.02 -6.71 0.81
N GLU A 11 9.71 -7.15 -0.41
CA GLU A 11 9.00 -6.39 -1.43
C GLU A 11 7.59 -5.92 -1.00
N ILE A 12 6.84 -6.73 -0.24
CA ILE A 12 5.54 -6.33 0.29
C ILE A 12 5.71 -5.32 1.43
N MET A 13 6.69 -5.53 2.32
CA MET A 13 6.98 -4.60 3.41
C MET A 13 7.44 -3.22 2.91
N ASP A 14 8.27 -3.19 1.87
CA ASP A 14 8.72 -1.95 1.24
C ASP A 14 7.57 -1.26 0.49
N ALA A 15 6.67 -2.01 -0.14
CA ALA A 15 5.46 -1.47 -0.76
C ALA A 15 4.48 -0.89 0.27
N GLU A 16 4.26 -1.56 1.40
CA GLU A 16 3.45 -1.06 2.52
C GLU A 16 3.96 0.29 3.00
N ARG A 17 5.27 0.37 3.26
CA ARG A 17 5.91 1.58 3.74
C ARG A 17 5.79 2.73 2.74
N PHE A 18 5.98 2.45 1.45
CA PHE A 18 5.85 3.45 0.40
C PHE A 18 4.41 3.99 0.28
N ILE A 19 3.42 3.10 0.39
CA ILE A 19 2.00 3.48 0.38
C ILE A 19 1.68 4.34 1.60
N GLU A 20 2.21 3.99 2.78
CA GLU A 20 2.00 4.74 4.02
C GLU A 20 2.57 6.17 3.94
N ASP A 21 3.80 6.32 3.42
CA ASP A 21 4.42 7.63 3.17
C ASP A 21 3.58 8.49 2.21
N LEU A 22 3.05 7.89 1.13
CA LEU A 22 2.14 8.57 0.18
C LEU A 22 0.79 8.95 0.81
N LEU A 23 0.27 8.11 1.70
CA LEU A 23 -0.96 8.38 2.46
C LEU A 23 -0.78 9.58 3.40
N GLN A 24 0.40 9.72 4.01
CA GLN A 24 0.70 10.88 4.85
C GLN A 24 0.84 12.17 4.03
N ASP A 25 1.49 12.10 2.87
CA ASP A 25 1.64 13.25 1.96
C ASP A 25 0.27 13.73 1.43
N THR A 26 -0.60 12.79 1.06
CA THR A 26 -2.00 13.05 0.68
C THR A 26 -2.92 13.38 1.85
N GLN A 27 -2.44 13.53 3.09
CA GLN A 27 -3.21 14.13 4.19
C GLN A 27 -2.75 15.56 4.47
N HIS A 28 -1.68 16.02 3.83
CA HIS A 28 -1.12 17.33 4.09
C HIS A 28 -2.08 18.43 3.60
N PRO A 29 -2.54 19.35 4.47
CA PRO A 29 -3.60 20.32 4.15
C PRO A 29 -3.22 21.28 3.01
N VAL A 30 -1.92 21.40 2.71
CA VAL A 30 -1.38 22.22 1.61
C VAL A 30 -1.54 21.55 0.23
N HIS A 31 -1.55 20.22 0.15
CA HIS A 31 -1.50 19.48 -1.12
C HIS A 31 -2.87 19.02 -1.65
N ASN A 32 -3.95 19.18 -0.86
CA ASN A 32 -5.07 18.25 -0.96
C ASN A 32 -6.38 18.72 -1.59
N ARG A 33 -6.60 20.02 -1.83
CA ARG A 33 -7.90 20.46 -2.41
C ARG A 33 -7.81 21.29 -3.67
N ALA A 34 -6.67 21.93 -3.90
CA ALA A 34 -6.47 22.77 -5.07
C ALA A 34 -5.72 22.05 -6.21
N HIS A 35 -5.16 20.86 -5.95
CA HIS A 35 -4.41 20.14 -6.98
C HIS A 35 -5.38 19.43 -7.95
N PRO A 36 -5.35 19.74 -9.26
CA PRO A 36 -6.33 19.23 -10.23
C PRO A 36 -6.31 17.71 -10.33
N LEU A 37 -5.15 17.09 -10.09
CA LEU A 37 -4.98 15.64 -10.13
C LEU A 37 -5.13 14.95 -8.77
N HIS A 38 -5.46 15.67 -7.69
CA HIS A 38 -5.55 15.08 -6.34
C HIS A 38 -6.50 13.87 -6.31
N LYS A 39 -7.66 13.98 -6.98
CA LYS A 39 -8.63 12.89 -7.06
C LYS A 39 -8.08 11.67 -7.79
N GLU A 40 -7.31 11.87 -8.86
CA GLU A 40 -6.69 10.79 -9.63
C GLU A 40 -5.54 10.14 -8.85
N SER A 41 -4.73 10.94 -8.15
CA SER A 41 -3.67 10.45 -7.26
C SER A 41 -4.23 9.61 -6.11
N VAL A 42 -5.32 10.05 -5.46
CA VAL A 42 -6.00 9.27 -4.41
C VAL A 42 -6.61 7.98 -4.98
N GLN A 43 -7.19 8.03 -6.17
CA GLN A 43 -7.69 6.82 -6.84
C GLN A 43 -6.56 5.84 -7.19
N ALA A 44 -5.41 6.33 -7.65
CA ALA A 44 -4.24 5.50 -7.92
C ALA A 44 -3.69 4.88 -6.62
N LEU A 45 -3.68 5.63 -5.52
CA LEU A 45 -3.26 5.16 -4.21
C LEU A 45 -4.19 4.06 -3.68
N ASN A 46 -5.50 4.23 -3.78
CA ASN A 46 -6.47 3.20 -3.40
C ASN A 46 -6.27 1.90 -4.20
N LYS A 47 -6.03 2.00 -5.52
CA LYS A 47 -5.73 0.82 -6.34
C LYS A 47 -4.43 0.11 -5.93
N MET A 48 -3.42 0.89 -5.53
CA MET A 48 -2.17 0.31 -5.01
C MET A 48 -2.42 -0.45 -3.71
N ILE A 49 -3.23 0.10 -2.79
CA ILE A 49 -3.63 -0.58 -1.55
C ILE A 49 -4.39 -1.88 -1.85
N GLU A 50 -5.41 -1.83 -2.71
CA GLU A 50 -6.19 -3.02 -3.11
C GLU A 50 -5.29 -4.12 -3.69
N ARG A 51 -4.36 -3.76 -4.58
CA ARG A 51 -3.44 -4.73 -5.19
C ARG A 51 -2.49 -5.36 -4.15
N MET A 52 -2.13 -4.58 -3.15
CA MET A 52 -1.21 -5.03 -2.11
C MET A 52 -1.92 -5.99 -1.13
N ASP A 53 -3.19 -5.71 -0.81
CA ASP A 53 -4.05 -6.65 -0.07
C ASP A 53 -4.22 -7.97 -0.84
N GLU A 54 -4.43 -7.92 -2.16
CA GLU A 54 -4.46 -9.13 -3.00
C GLU A 54 -3.14 -9.91 -2.94
N MET A 55 -1.99 -9.23 -3.06
CA MET A 55 -0.68 -9.88 -2.97
C MET A 55 -0.45 -10.54 -1.60
N ARG A 56 -0.91 -9.89 -0.53
CA ARG A 56 -0.83 -10.42 0.83
C ARG A 56 -1.74 -11.64 1.00
N ASP A 57 -2.97 -11.59 0.47
CA ASP A 57 -3.89 -12.71 0.46
C ASP A 57 -3.35 -13.90 -0.37
N GLU A 58 -2.80 -13.64 -1.55
CA GLU A 58 -2.14 -14.65 -2.39
C GLU A 58 -0.96 -15.32 -1.66
N TRP A 59 -0.18 -14.56 -0.89
CA TRP A 59 0.93 -15.08 -0.10
C TRP A 59 0.45 -15.92 1.07
N LEU A 60 -0.54 -15.43 1.83
CA LEU A 60 -1.16 -16.14 2.95
C LEU A 60 -1.89 -17.42 2.50
N SER A 61 -2.53 -17.39 1.33
CA SER A 61 -3.26 -18.53 0.74
C SER A 61 -2.33 -19.59 0.14
N LYS A 62 -1.06 -19.26 -0.13
CA LYS A 62 -0.03 -20.22 -0.59
C LYS A 62 0.77 -20.85 0.56
N GLY A 63 0.54 -20.40 1.81
CA GLY A 63 1.21 -20.86 3.03
C GLY A 63 0.64 -22.15 3.61
#